data_AF-A0A356GLH7-F1
#
_entry.id   AF-A0A356GLH7-F1
#
_cell.length_a   1.000
_cell.length_b   1.000
_cell.length_c   1.000
_cell.angle_alpha   90.00
_cell.angle_beta   90.00
_cell.angle_gamma   90.00
#
_symmetry.space_group_name_H-M   'P 1'
#
loop_
_entity.id
_entity.type
_entity.pdbx_description
1 polymer ?
#
loop_
_entity_poly.entity_id
_entity_poly.type
_entity_poly.pdbx_seq_one_letter_code
_entity_poly.pdbx_strand_id
1 'polypeptide(L)'
;MDVMSSYTLKKGTYLVSDPAMIIKKTMDARSLYETLWEVFYQNPKEFQQLIIENVQFLITRTAEGDGIYNGVGTDSGTIMIISVDDHIHDERLNLDLDRRGMLTLRLDEEMTVEMKRYNLYFSNSIQIITNSVDL
;
A
#
# COMPACT_ATOMS: atom_id res chain seq x y z
N MET A 1 16.62 15.99 4.67
CA MET A 1 15.26 16.27 5.16
C MET A 1 14.50 14.98 4.99
N ASP A 2 14.06 14.35 6.09
CA ASP A 2 13.16 13.21 6.00
C ASP A 2 11.82 13.73 5.48
N VAL A 3 11.35 13.19 4.36
CA VAL A 3 10.02 13.50 3.85
C VAL A 3 9.03 12.77 4.74
N MET A 4 8.30 13.52 5.56
CA MET A 4 7.19 13.01 6.36
C MET A 4 5.91 13.26 5.58
N SER A 5 5.21 12.19 5.22
CA SER A 5 3.88 12.28 4.62
C SER A 5 2.93 11.41 5.44
N SER A 6 1.71 11.89 5.59
CA SER A 6 0.68 11.22 6.38
C SER A 6 -0.67 11.32 5.67
N TYR A 7 -1.45 10.26 5.74
CA TYR A 7 -2.80 10.21 5.18
C TYR A 7 -3.78 9.70 6.24
N THR A 8 -5.03 10.16 6.14
CA THR A 8 -6.13 9.66 6.95
C THR A 8 -6.89 8.60 6.16
N LEU A 9 -6.96 7.39 6.72
CA LEU A 9 -7.83 6.32 6.31
C LEU A 9 -9.19 6.53 6.98
N LYS A 10 -10.27 6.39 6.22
CA LYS A 10 -11.63 6.46 6.75
C LYS A 10 -11.96 5.14 7.46
N LYS A 11 -13.09 5.12 8.17
CA LYS A 11 -13.71 3.88 8.61
C LYS A 11 -13.92 2.95 7.39
N GLY A 12 -13.53 1.67 7.52
CA GLY A 12 -13.67 0.68 6.44
C GLY A 12 -12.65 -0.45 6.52
N THR A 13 -12.64 -1.28 5.47
CA THR A 13 -11.69 -2.38 5.30
C THR A 13 -10.61 -2.00 4.29
N TYR A 14 -9.36 -2.24 4.65
CA TYR A 14 -8.20 -1.98 3.79
C TYR A 14 -7.32 -3.21 3.65
N LEU A 15 -6.67 -3.32 2.50
CA LEU A 15 -5.58 -4.27 2.27
C LEU A 15 -4.26 -3.52 2.21
N VAL A 16 -3.25 -4.08 2.87
CA VAL A 16 -1.87 -3.59 2.83
C VAL A 16 -0.98 -4.69 2.27
N SER A 17 -0.44 -4.50 1.06
CA SER A 17 0.41 -5.48 0.38
C SER A 17 1.17 -4.88 -0.80
N ASP A 18 1.92 -5.73 -1.50
CA ASP A 18 2.58 -5.40 -2.76
C ASP A 18 1.56 -5.13 -3.88
N PRO A 19 1.79 -4.14 -4.77
CA PRO A 19 0.96 -3.92 -5.94
C PRO A 19 0.78 -5.14 -6.84
N ALA A 20 1.80 -6.00 -7.00
CA ALA A 20 1.73 -7.24 -7.78
C ALA A 20 0.85 -8.31 -7.13
N MET A 21 0.52 -8.18 -5.84
CA MET A 21 -0.45 -9.03 -5.16
C MET A 21 -1.88 -8.48 -5.25
N ILE A 22 -2.03 -7.15 -5.24
CA ILE A 22 -3.31 -6.43 -5.28
C ILE A 22 -3.84 -6.31 -6.70
N ILE A 23 -3.01 -5.97 -7.69
CA ILE A 23 -3.44 -5.79 -9.07
C ILE A 23 -3.33 -7.13 -9.81
N LYS A 24 -4.44 -7.60 -10.40
CA LYS A 24 -4.46 -8.86 -11.14
C LYS A 24 -3.62 -8.76 -12.40
N LYS A 25 -2.95 -9.85 -12.76
CA LYS A 25 -2.18 -9.96 -14.01
C LYS A 25 -3.11 -10.27 -15.19
N THR A 26 -3.99 -9.33 -15.52
CA THR A 26 -4.93 -9.42 -16.66
C THR A 26 -4.62 -8.33 -17.69
N MET A 27 -5.14 -8.47 -18.91
CA MET A 27 -4.99 -7.43 -19.93
C MET A 27 -5.67 -6.12 -19.52
N ASP A 28 -6.83 -6.19 -18.87
CA ASP A 28 -7.60 -5.01 -18.46
C ASP A 28 -6.95 -4.25 -17.29
N ALA A 29 -6.17 -4.96 -16.46
CA ALA A 29 -5.42 -4.36 -15.37
C ALA A 29 -4.05 -3.80 -15.80
N ARG A 30 -3.64 -4.05 -17.06
CA ARG A 30 -2.29 -3.73 -17.53
C ARG A 30 -2.05 -2.22 -17.58
N SER A 31 -3.01 -1.43 -18.07
CA SER A 31 -2.87 0.03 -18.13
C SER A 31 -2.73 0.62 -16.72
N LEU A 32 -3.59 0.18 -15.80
CA LEU A 32 -3.55 0.56 -14.39
C LEU A 32 -2.16 0.29 -13.77
N TYR A 33 -1.61 -0.90 -14.01
CA TYR A 33 -0.29 -1.28 -13.49
C TYR A 33 0.85 -0.47 -14.12
N GLU A 34 0.85 -0.28 -15.44
CA GLU A 34 1.88 0.49 -16.15
C GLU A 34 1.87 1.96 -15.71
N THR A 35 0.69 2.60 -15.65
CA THR A 35 0.54 3.98 -15.19
C THR A 35 0.91 4.13 -13.71
N LEU A 36 0.61 3.13 -12.86
CA LEU A 36 1.02 3.14 -11.47
C LEU A 36 2.54 3.33 -11.34
N TRP A 37 3.32 2.52 -12.05
CA TRP A 37 4.77 2.60 -11.98
C TRP A 37 5.32 3.87 -12.63
N GLU A 38 4.77 4.27 -13.78
CA GLU A 38 5.16 5.51 -14.45
C GLU A 38 5.03 6.71 -13.51
N VAL A 39 3.92 6.81 -12.78
CA VAL A 39 3.68 7.93 -11.85
C VAL A 39 4.49 7.76 -10.57
N PHE A 40 4.49 6.57 -9.96
CA PHE A 40 5.17 6.32 -8.69
C PHE A 40 6.68 6.64 -8.76
N TYR A 41 7.33 6.24 -9.86
CA TYR A 41 8.78 6.45 -10.04
C TYR A 41 9.18 7.90 -10.35
N GLN A 42 8.23 8.83 -10.49
CA GLN A 42 8.55 10.26 -10.53
C GLN A 42 9.03 10.76 -9.17
N ASN A 43 8.46 10.27 -8.06
CA ASN A 43 8.81 10.67 -6.70
C ASN A 43 8.90 9.47 -5.72
N PRO A 44 9.73 8.44 -6.00
CA PRO A 44 9.66 7.15 -5.31
C PRO A 44 10.10 7.19 -3.83
N LYS A 45 10.56 8.35 -3.34
CA LYS A 45 10.94 8.55 -1.93
C LYS A 45 9.77 9.02 -1.05
N GLU A 46 8.68 9.46 -1.67
CA GLU A 46 7.51 9.97 -0.97
C GLU A 46 6.51 8.85 -0.69
N PHE A 47 5.75 9.00 0.38
CA PHE A 47 4.53 8.23 0.55
C PHE A 47 3.43 8.95 -0.24
N GLN A 48 2.99 8.31 -1.33
CA GLN A 48 2.17 8.95 -2.35
C GLN A 48 0.72 8.48 -2.26
N GLN A 49 -0.22 9.39 -2.49
CA GLN A 49 -1.61 9.08 -2.81
C GLN A 49 -1.80 9.22 -4.33
N LEU A 50 -2.06 8.11 -4.99
CA LEU A 50 -2.24 8.05 -6.44
C LEU A 50 -3.70 7.71 -6.76
N ILE A 51 -4.28 8.40 -7.73
CA ILE A 51 -5.61 8.09 -8.26
C ILE A 51 -5.45 7.83 -9.74
N ILE A 52 -5.67 6.58 -10.16
CA ILE A 52 -5.45 6.12 -11.54
C ILE A 52 -6.70 5.37 -11.96
N GLU A 53 -7.34 5.83 -13.03
CA GLU A 53 -8.55 5.20 -13.56
C GLU A 53 -9.63 4.93 -12.48
N ASN A 54 -9.83 5.93 -11.61
CA ASN A 54 -10.73 5.91 -10.44
C ASN A 54 -10.37 4.93 -9.30
N VAL A 55 -9.18 4.32 -9.33
CA VAL A 55 -8.67 3.52 -8.22
C VAL A 55 -7.69 4.36 -7.41
N GLN A 56 -7.91 4.43 -6.10
CA GLN A 56 -7.04 5.17 -5.19
C GLN A 56 -6.09 4.21 -4.48
N PHE A 57 -4.80 4.56 -4.51
CA PHE A 57 -3.74 3.87 -3.81
C PHE A 57 -3.01 4.82 -2.87
N LEU A 58 -2.64 4.35 -1.68
CA LEU A 58 -1.49 4.92 -0.98
C LEU A 58 -0.32 3.98 -1.19
N ILE A 59 0.84 4.48 -1.62
CA ILE A 59 1.99 3.63 -1.94
C ILE A 59 3.29 4.28 -1.48
N THR A 60 4.17 3.46 -0.94
CA THR A 60 5.54 3.85 -0.62
C THR A 60 6.50 2.72 -0.96
N ARG A 61 7.78 3.06 -1.15
CA ARG A 61 8.85 2.07 -1.27
C ARG A 61 9.24 1.54 0.11
N THR A 62 9.78 0.33 0.14
CA THR A 62 10.49 -0.18 1.31
C THR A 62 11.92 0.36 1.39
N ALA A 63 12.52 0.34 2.58
CA ALA A 63 13.92 0.69 2.76
C ALA A 63 14.85 -0.35 2.13
N GLU A 64 14.57 -1.64 2.35
CA GLU A 64 15.45 -2.76 2.02
C GLU A 64 15.05 -3.55 0.77
N GLY A 65 13.98 -3.16 0.08
CA GLY A 65 13.48 -3.85 -1.10
C GLY A 65 12.52 -4.99 -0.76
N ASP A 66 12.72 -6.14 -1.39
CA ASP A 66 11.82 -7.29 -1.29
C ASP A 66 11.97 -8.00 0.06
N GLY A 67 10.88 -8.55 0.58
CA GLY A 67 10.87 -9.12 1.93
C GLY A 67 9.48 -9.31 2.52
N ILE A 68 9.44 -9.59 3.82
CA ILE A 68 8.21 -9.72 4.60
C ILE A 68 8.31 -8.82 5.83
N TYR A 69 7.39 -7.88 5.97
CA TYR A 69 7.40 -6.86 7.02
C TYR A 69 6.05 -6.86 7.74
N ASN A 70 6.03 -7.27 9.01
CA ASN A 70 4.78 -7.46 9.79
C ASN A 70 3.69 -8.24 9.03
N GLY A 71 4.08 -9.34 8.38
CA GLY A 71 3.17 -10.19 7.60
C GLY A 71 2.85 -9.67 6.19
N VAL A 72 3.30 -8.47 5.82
CA VAL A 72 3.17 -7.91 4.46
C VAL A 72 4.34 -8.36 3.60
N GLY A 73 4.06 -9.14 2.57
CA GLY A 73 5.06 -9.55 1.57
C GLY A 73 5.20 -8.52 0.46
N THR A 74 6.44 -8.27 0.01
CA THR A 74 6.78 -7.42 -1.14
C THR A 74 7.76 -8.11 -2.07
N ASP A 75 7.52 -7.99 -3.38
CA ASP A 75 8.31 -8.51 -4.52
C ASP A 75 8.72 -7.36 -5.48
N SER A 76 8.18 -6.16 -5.26
CA SER A 76 8.47 -4.95 -6.03
C SER A 76 9.24 -3.89 -5.23
N GLY A 77 9.65 -4.22 -4.00
CA GLY A 77 10.16 -3.27 -3.02
C GLY A 77 9.18 -2.14 -2.66
N THR A 78 7.86 -2.39 -2.69
CA THR A 78 6.84 -1.39 -2.35
C THR A 78 5.70 -1.95 -1.50
N ILE A 79 5.07 -1.07 -0.74
CA ILE A 79 3.87 -1.36 0.04
C ILE A 79 2.76 -0.42 -0.41
N MET A 80 1.62 -1.00 -0.75
CA MET A 80 0.40 -0.32 -1.15
C MET A 80 -0.70 -0.56 -0.11
N ILE A 81 -1.45 0.49 0.20
CA ILE A 81 -2.69 0.47 0.98
C ILE A 81 -3.84 0.81 0.04
N ILE A 82 -4.88 -0.02 0.05
CA ILE A 82 -6.07 0.18 -0.78
C ILE A 82 -7.34 -0.07 0.02
N SER A 83 -8.37 0.74 -0.21
CA SER A 83 -9.72 0.55 0.34
C SER A 83 -10.41 -0.60 -0.38
N VAL A 84 -10.84 -1.62 0.37
CA VAL A 84 -11.61 -2.74 -0.19
C VAL A 84 -13.03 -2.27 -0.49
N ASP A 85 -13.64 -1.52 0.42
CA ASP A 85 -15.04 -1.13 0.33
C ASP A 85 -15.29 -0.21 -0.88
N ASP A 86 -14.35 0.70 -1.16
CA ASP A 86 -14.46 1.63 -2.30
C ASP A 86 -14.22 0.94 -3.66
N HIS A 87 -13.58 -0.22 -3.68
CA HIS A 87 -13.10 -0.87 -4.90
C HIS A 87 -13.56 -2.32 -5.05
N ILE A 88 -14.53 -2.79 -4.26
CA ILE A 88 -15.02 -4.18 -4.25
C ILE A 88 -15.55 -4.66 -5.60
N HIS A 89 -15.97 -3.74 -6.46
CA HIS A 89 -16.50 -4.03 -7.80
C HIS A 89 -15.46 -3.88 -8.92
N ASP A 90 -14.22 -3.49 -8.60
CA ASP A 90 -13.16 -3.37 -9.60
C ASP A 90 -12.54 -4.74 -9.89
N GLU A 91 -12.93 -5.33 -11.02
CA GLU A 91 -12.49 -6.66 -11.41
C GLU A 91 -10.98 -6.76 -11.66
N ARG A 92 -10.26 -5.64 -11.82
CA ARG A 92 -8.80 -5.61 -12.02
C ARG A 92 -8.05 -5.86 -10.72
N LEU A 93 -8.71 -5.77 -9.57
CA LEU A 93 -8.11 -5.92 -8.26
C LEU A 93 -8.38 -7.30 -7.66
N ASN A 94 -7.41 -7.82 -6.92
CA ASN A 94 -7.52 -9.01 -6.10
C ASN A 94 -7.68 -8.60 -4.63
N LEU A 95 -8.94 -8.41 -4.21
CA LEU A 95 -9.30 -7.98 -2.87
C LEU A 95 -9.64 -9.18 -1.96
N ASP A 96 -8.77 -10.20 -1.98
CA ASP A 96 -8.88 -11.38 -1.11
C ASP A 96 -8.39 -11.07 0.30
N LEU A 97 -9.31 -11.06 1.26
CA LEU A 97 -9.06 -10.68 2.65
C LEU A 97 -8.26 -11.71 3.46
N ASP A 98 -8.17 -12.95 2.98
CA ASP A 98 -7.55 -14.08 3.69
C ASP A 98 -6.21 -14.49 3.08
N ARG A 99 -5.70 -13.71 2.13
CA ARG A 99 -4.48 -14.04 1.39
C ARG A 99 -3.22 -13.81 2.24
N ARG A 100 -2.38 -14.85 2.35
CA ARG A 100 -1.06 -14.74 2.99
C ARG A 100 -0.19 -13.70 2.30
N GLY A 101 0.55 -12.90 3.08
CA GLY A 101 1.37 -11.80 2.57
C GLY A 101 0.61 -10.48 2.41
N MET A 102 -0.69 -10.46 2.73
CA MET A 102 -1.53 -9.27 2.78
C MET A 102 -1.99 -9.05 4.23
N LEU A 103 -1.82 -7.82 4.71
CA LEU A 103 -2.38 -7.42 5.99
C LEU A 103 -3.77 -6.80 5.75
N THR A 104 -4.79 -7.39 6.36
CA THR A 104 -6.15 -6.85 6.34
C THR A 104 -6.36 -5.96 7.56
N LEU A 105 -6.66 -4.68 7.31
CA LEU A 105 -6.98 -3.70 8.33
C LEU A 105 -8.48 -3.46 8.35
N ARG A 106 -9.12 -3.64 9.50
CA ARG A 106 -10.53 -3.29 9.72
C ARG A 106 -10.59 -2.12 10.68
N LEU A 107 -11.11 -1.00 10.21
CA LEU A 107 -11.11 0.25 10.94
C LEU A 107 -12.54 0.58 11.34
N ASP A 108 -12.80 0.65 12.65
CA ASP A 108 -14.10 1.05 13.20
C ASP A 108 -14.27 2.58 13.25
N GLU A 109 -13.15 3.30 13.17
CA GLU A 109 -13.03 4.75 13.15
C GLU A 109 -11.92 5.19 12.19
N GLU A 110 -11.78 6.50 11.96
CA GLU A 110 -10.71 7.04 11.13
C GLU A 110 -9.33 6.81 11.76
N MET A 111 -8.32 6.67 10.92
CA MET A 111 -6.96 6.35 11.34
C MET A 111 -5.95 7.10 10.49
N THR A 112 -4.96 7.71 11.12
CA THR A 112 -3.79 8.24 10.40
C THR A 112 -2.76 7.15 10.18
N VAL A 113 -2.21 7.10 8.97
CA VAL A 113 -0.99 6.37 8.61
C VAL A 113 0.08 7.39 8.20
N GLU A 114 1.27 7.23 8.76
CA GLU A 114 2.41 8.11 8.53
C GLU A 114 3.61 7.30 8.04
N MET A 115 4.35 7.84 7.07
CA MET A 115 5.63 7.28 6.67
C MET A 115 6.78 8.06 7.31
N LYS A 116 7.70 7.35 8.00
CA LYS A 116 9.00 7.89 8.42
C LYS A 116 10.10 6.94 8.01
N ARG A 117 11.09 7.43 7.25
CA ARG A 117 12.24 6.63 6.79
C ARG A 117 11.82 5.29 6.16
N TYR A 118 10.77 5.32 5.33
CA TYR A 118 10.16 4.15 4.65
C TYR A 118 9.41 3.15 5.55
N ASN A 119 9.30 3.42 6.85
CA ASN A 119 8.45 2.66 7.76
C ASN A 119 7.06 3.29 7.81
N LEU A 120 6.02 2.45 7.87
CA LEU A 120 4.63 2.90 8.05
C LEU A 120 4.23 2.77 9.51
N TYR A 121 3.68 3.85 10.07
CA TYR A 121 3.17 3.91 11.43
C TYR A 121 1.69 4.25 11.38
N PHE A 122 0.86 3.34 11.86
CA PHE A 122 -0.57 3.53 11.99
C PHE A 122 -0.87 4.01 13.40
N SER A 123 -1.79 4.97 13.52
CA SER A 123 -2.18 5.55 14.82
C SER A 123 -2.78 4.54 15.82
N ASN A 124 -3.21 3.35 15.37
CA ASN A 124 -3.64 2.24 16.22
C ASN A 124 -2.49 1.31 16.69
N SER A 125 -1.24 1.79 16.64
CA SER A 125 -0.04 1.04 17.04
C SER A 125 0.42 -0.07 16.07
N ILE A 126 -0.26 -0.27 14.93
CA ILE A 126 0.28 -1.13 13.87
C ILE A 126 1.49 -0.42 13.25
N GLN A 127 2.55 -1.19 12.98
CA GLN A 127 3.76 -0.68 12.34
C GLN A 127 4.22 -1.66 11.26
N ILE A 128 4.73 -1.14 10.16
CA ILE A 128 5.41 -1.91 9.13
C ILE A 128 6.82 -1.34 9.01
N ILE A 129 7.75 -1.98 9.71
CA ILE A 129 9.16 -1.59 9.76
C ILE A 129 9.89 -2.32 8.64
N THR A 130 10.44 -1.56 7.69
CA THR A 130 11.13 -2.08 6.51
C THR A 130 12.64 -1.86 6.56
N ASN A 131 13.13 -1.14 7.57
CA ASN A 131 14.55 -0.93 7.81
C ASN A 131 15.05 -1.76 9.00
N SER A 132 16.23 -2.36 8.87
CA SER A 132 16.84 -3.16 9.94
C SER A 132 17.39 -2.33 11.11
N VAL A 133 17.53 -1.02 10.95
CA VAL A 133 18.12 -0.11 11.95
C VAL A 133 17.11 0.32 13.03
N ASP A 134 15.80 0.25 12.73
CA ASP A 134 14.75 0.64 13.68
C ASP A 134 14.03 -0.59 14.30
N LEU A 135 14.61 -1.79 14.15
CA LEU A 135 14.23 -3.04 14.86
C LEU A 135 15.02 -3.17 16.17
#